data_AF-A0A0Q6ZDE6-F1
#
_entry.id   AF-A0A0Q6ZDE6-F1
#
_cell.length_a   1.000
_cell.length_b   1.000
_cell.length_c   1.000
_cell.angle_alpha   90.00
_cell.angle_beta   90.00
_cell.angle_gamma   90.00
#
_symmetry.space_group_name_H-M   'P 1'
#
loop_
_entity.id
_entity.type
_entity.pdbx_description
1 polymer ?
#
loop_
_entity_poly.entity_id
_entity_poly.type
_entity_poly.pdbx_seq_one_letter_code
_entity_poly.pdbx_strand_id
1 'polypeptide(L)'
;MSPKPVPPAYEKGVYVAQLEAARGRIKTTKTQLLDWLQKLDEHAASVLVHLEPMMRGFPTLKEDVKYRLVYDIHSGEKRYGCLGIALRCDAMRTDLCKLNQQDLMKLLQPFFGSVDAKQHAVAFQKLNRLNDRIAGLKFLGAEFPQSLGRGAVLPRWFEGLSTYGLRCLPLIEDAFAEFEMLSDALDEAMFEFNSTMGAVRYRSIRCTYTLDDYDLLGPSNPALKVVTSINRATKHRRYNVMTDFKKSLKRKRIAQELKRQLGRDPEPSDVSNALNALRPRKESEWITKEVIKACYFGRSIKEIFSAQENLVAVMQPWNQIRTQLQALLP
;
A
#
# COMPACT_ATOMS: atom_id res chain seq x y z
N MET A 1 -32.75 -7.08 -17.42
CA MET A 1 -31.71 -7.09 -16.36
C MET A 1 -31.01 -8.43 -16.40
N SER A 2 -29.79 -8.49 -16.94
CA SER A 2 -29.02 -9.74 -16.96
C SER A 2 -28.70 -10.18 -15.53
N PRO A 3 -28.89 -11.46 -15.17
CA PRO A 3 -28.52 -11.94 -13.85
C PRO A 3 -27.02 -11.75 -13.65
N LYS A 4 -26.64 -11.08 -12.55
CA LYS A 4 -25.24 -11.01 -12.13
C LYS A 4 -24.72 -12.45 -11.99
N PRO A 5 -23.55 -12.80 -12.55
CA PRO A 5 -22.98 -14.12 -12.39
C PRO A 5 -22.85 -14.40 -10.90
N VAL A 6 -23.48 -15.51 -10.47
CA VAL A 6 -23.34 -16.03 -9.12
C VAL A 6 -21.86 -16.38 -8.95
N PRO A 7 -21.14 -15.78 -7.98
CA PRO A 7 -19.75 -16.15 -7.75
C PRO A 7 -19.70 -17.66 -7.44
N PRO A 8 -18.72 -18.39 -8.00
CA PRO A 8 -18.60 -19.82 -7.77
C PRO A 8 -18.53 -20.13 -6.26
N ALA A 9 -19.05 -21.30 -5.88
CA ALA A 9 -18.99 -21.76 -4.50
C ALA A 9 -17.53 -21.81 -4.03
N TYR A 10 -17.29 -21.50 -2.75
CA TYR A 10 -15.97 -21.66 -2.15
C TYR A 10 -15.57 -23.14 -2.19
N GLU A 11 -14.69 -23.50 -3.11
CA GLU A 11 -14.07 -24.81 -3.19
C GLU A 11 -12.71 -24.74 -2.51
N LYS A 12 -12.50 -25.56 -1.47
CA LYS A 12 -11.24 -25.60 -0.71
C LYS A 12 -10.05 -25.80 -1.64
N GLY A 13 -10.18 -26.66 -2.66
CA GLY A 13 -9.16 -26.89 -3.68
C GLY A 13 -8.83 -25.63 -4.49
N VAL A 14 -9.86 -24.88 -4.90
CA VAL A 14 -9.67 -23.60 -5.63
C VAL A 14 -9.01 -22.55 -4.74
N TYR A 15 -9.41 -22.43 -3.46
CA TYR A 15 -8.79 -21.47 -2.53
C TYR A 15 -7.33 -21.81 -2.24
N VAL A 16 -7.00 -23.09 -2.04
CA VAL A 16 -5.62 -23.54 -1.83
C VAL A 16 -4.79 -23.29 -3.09
N ALA A 17 -5.31 -23.63 -4.28
CA ALA A 17 -4.63 -23.35 -5.53
C ALA A 17 -4.41 -21.85 -5.77
N GLN A 18 -5.39 -21.01 -5.43
CA GLN A 18 -5.25 -19.55 -5.49
C GLN A 18 -4.22 -19.02 -4.49
N LEU A 19 -4.16 -19.60 -3.28
CA LEU A 19 -3.16 -19.26 -2.27
C LEU A 19 -1.75 -19.65 -2.71
N GLU A 20 -1.58 -20.86 -3.26
CA GLU A 20 -0.32 -21.33 -3.84
C GLU A 20 0.12 -20.46 -5.02
N ALA A 21 -0.81 -20.13 -5.93
CA ALA A 21 -0.55 -19.23 -7.04
C ALA A 21 -0.17 -17.81 -6.56
N ALA A 22 -0.79 -17.33 -5.48
CA ALA A 22 -0.44 -16.06 -4.87
C ALA A 22 1.00 -16.05 -4.35
N ARG A 23 1.38 -17.11 -3.64
CA ARG A 23 2.74 -17.30 -3.10
C ARG A 23 3.79 -17.52 -4.18
N GLY A 24 3.43 -18.22 -5.25
CA GLY A 24 4.34 -18.46 -6.37
C GLY A 24 4.89 -17.18 -7.00
N ARG A 25 4.18 -16.04 -6.86
CA ARG A 25 4.64 -14.74 -7.36
C ARG A 25 5.72 -14.11 -6.51
N ILE A 26 5.81 -14.41 -5.21
CA ILE A 26 6.78 -13.81 -4.28
C ILE A 26 8.21 -14.04 -4.78
N LYS A 27 8.52 -15.27 -5.22
CA LYS A 27 9.85 -15.62 -5.76
C LYS A 27 10.20 -14.82 -7.02
N THR A 28 9.23 -14.66 -7.93
CA THR A 28 9.40 -13.86 -9.15
C THR A 28 9.61 -12.39 -8.80
N THR A 29 8.80 -11.85 -7.89
CA THR A 29 8.91 -10.48 -7.39
C THR A 29 10.26 -10.21 -6.73
N LYS A 30 10.74 -11.14 -5.88
CA LYS A 30 12.07 -11.07 -5.27
C LYS A 30 13.15 -11.00 -6.35
N THR A 31 13.10 -11.89 -7.34
CA THR A 31 14.08 -11.94 -8.43
C THR A 31 14.09 -10.64 -9.24
N GLN A 32 12.92 -10.10 -9.57
CA GLN A 32 12.79 -8.82 -10.28
C GLN A 32 13.33 -7.65 -9.45
N LEU A 33 13.14 -7.67 -8.13
CA LEU A 33 13.65 -6.61 -7.26
C LEU A 33 15.17 -6.67 -7.11
N LEU A 34 15.73 -7.87 -7.04
CA LEU A 34 17.18 -8.08 -7.03
C LEU A 34 17.83 -7.62 -8.34
N ASP A 35 17.26 -7.97 -9.49
CA ASP A 35 17.74 -7.49 -10.80
C ASP A 35 17.67 -5.96 -10.90
N TRP A 36 16.56 -5.37 -10.42
CA TRP A 36 16.42 -3.91 -10.36
C TRP A 36 17.48 -3.24 -9.48
N LEU A 37 17.79 -3.81 -8.31
CA LEU A 37 18.85 -3.29 -7.43
C LEU A 37 20.24 -3.43 -8.05
N GLN A 38 20.50 -4.57 -8.70
CA GLN A 38 21.79 -4.82 -9.36
C GLN A 38 22.05 -3.83 -10.50
N LYS A 39 20.99 -3.38 -11.18
CA LYS A 39 21.03 -2.45 -12.33
C LYS A 39 20.39 -1.10 -12.01
N LEU A 40 20.47 -0.66 -10.75
CA LEU A 40 19.72 0.51 -10.28
C LEU A 40 20.11 1.79 -11.03
N ASP A 41 21.39 1.93 -11.35
CA ASP A 41 21.93 3.02 -12.16
C ASP A 41 21.48 2.95 -13.63
N GLU A 42 21.45 1.76 -14.25
CA GLU A 42 20.94 1.57 -15.61
C GLU A 42 19.44 1.94 -15.71
N HIS A 43 18.65 1.50 -14.72
CA HIS A 43 17.23 1.85 -14.63
C HIS A 43 17.05 3.37 -14.45
N ALA A 44 17.88 4.01 -13.63
CA ALA A 44 17.86 5.45 -13.47
C ALA A 44 18.25 6.18 -14.77
N ALA A 45 19.24 5.67 -15.51
CA ALA A 45 19.65 6.23 -16.79
C ALA A 45 18.52 6.12 -17.82
N SER A 46 17.85 4.97 -17.89
CA SER A 46 16.69 4.75 -18.75
C SER A 46 15.56 5.77 -18.50
N VAL A 47 15.31 6.12 -17.22
CA VAL A 47 14.33 7.16 -16.86
C VAL A 47 14.83 8.56 -17.26
N LEU A 48 16.11 8.88 -17.00
CA LEU A 48 16.68 10.19 -17.31
C LEU A 48 16.82 10.48 -18.80
N VAL A 49 16.99 9.47 -19.66
CA VAL A 49 17.03 9.64 -21.12
C VAL A 49 15.77 10.34 -21.64
N HIS A 50 14.60 10.10 -21.02
CA HIS A 50 13.36 10.79 -21.40
C HIS A 50 13.31 12.28 -20.98
N LEU A 51 14.16 12.70 -20.05
CA LEU A 51 14.30 14.08 -19.61
C LEU A 51 15.43 14.82 -20.33
N GLU A 52 16.31 14.10 -21.02
CA GLU A 52 17.46 14.67 -21.72
C GLU A 52 17.10 15.81 -22.70
N PRO A 53 16.05 15.71 -23.55
CA PRO A 53 15.70 16.80 -24.46
C PRO A 53 15.36 18.10 -23.71
N MET A 54 14.66 18.00 -22.58
CA MET A 54 14.36 19.14 -21.71
C MET A 54 15.64 19.71 -21.09
N MET A 55 16.50 18.82 -20.58
CA MET A 55 17.75 19.22 -19.93
C MET A 55 18.69 19.97 -20.87
N ARG A 56 18.78 19.54 -22.14
CA ARG A 56 19.58 20.23 -23.19
C ARG A 56 19.01 21.61 -23.56
N GLY A 57 17.73 21.85 -23.30
CA GLY A 57 17.10 23.17 -23.49
C GLY A 57 17.51 24.21 -22.45
N PHE A 58 18.28 23.83 -21.41
CA PHE A 58 18.79 24.73 -20.39
C PHE A 58 20.33 24.72 -20.34
N PRO A 59 20.99 25.84 -19.99
CA PRO A 59 20.38 27.13 -19.62
C PRO A 59 19.78 27.87 -20.83
N THR A 60 18.76 28.69 -20.58
CA THR A 60 18.10 29.51 -21.61
C THR A 60 17.86 30.93 -21.10
N LEU A 61 17.80 31.89 -22.01
CA LEU A 61 17.49 33.29 -21.73
C LEU A 61 16.08 33.57 -22.21
N LYS A 62 15.24 34.13 -21.32
CA LYS A 62 13.89 34.54 -21.66
C LYS A 62 13.54 35.81 -20.92
N GLU A 63 13.13 36.85 -21.65
CA GLU A 63 12.80 38.18 -21.09
C GLU A 63 13.93 38.70 -20.20
N ASP A 64 15.17 38.61 -20.69
CA ASP A 64 16.41 39.00 -19.99
C ASP A 64 16.72 38.22 -18.69
N VAL A 65 15.93 37.21 -18.35
CA VAL A 65 16.17 36.33 -17.20
C VAL A 65 16.83 35.03 -17.67
N LYS A 66 17.95 34.67 -17.04
CA LYS A 66 18.63 33.40 -17.27
C LYS A 66 18.05 32.29 -16.40
N TYR A 67 17.51 31.27 -17.05
CA TYR A 67 17.01 30.06 -16.40
C TYR A 67 18.02 28.93 -16.54
N ARG A 68 18.25 28.19 -15.45
CA ARG A 68 19.13 27.01 -15.43
C ARG A 68 18.54 25.90 -14.58
N LEU A 69 18.92 24.66 -14.88
CA LEU A 69 18.64 23.53 -14.02
C LEU A 69 19.73 23.38 -12.95
N VAL A 70 19.31 23.06 -11.73
CA VAL A 70 20.16 22.70 -10.61
C VAL A 70 19.79 21.29 -10.18
N TYR A 71 20.82 20.46 -9.97
CA TYR A 71 20.67 19.07 -9.58
C TYR A 71 21.21 18.90 -8.17
N ASP A 72 20.46 18.20 -7.33
CA ASP A 72 20.87 17.89 -5.96
C ASP A 72 20.68 16.39 -5.70
N ILE A 73 21.67 15.75 -5.10
CA ILE A 73 21.52 14.39 -4.57
C ILE A 73 21.03 14.54 -3.14
N HIS A 74 19.85 14.01 -2.85
CA HIS A 74 19.30 14.07 -1.52
C HIS A 74 19.90 12.95 -0.64
N SER A 75 20.69 13.34 0.35
CA SER A 75 21.27 12.43 1.36
C SER A 75 20.61 12.57 2.74
N GLY A 76 19.57 13.39 2.87
CA GLY A 76 18.84 13.56 4.12
C GLY A 76 17.89 12.40 4.44
N GLU A 77 17.55 12.24 5.72
CA GLU A 77 16.75 11.11 6.23
C GLU A 77 15.41 10.85 5.52
N LYS A 78 14.83 11.81 4.80
CA LYS A 78 13.48 11.67 4.19
C LYS A 78 13.47 11.36 2.69
N ARG A 79 14.59 11.50 1.97
CA ARG A 79 14.64 11.45 0.50
C ARG A 79 15.95 10.81 0.02
N TYR A 80 16.30 9.71 0.64
CA TYR A 80 17.65 9.18 0.57
C TYR A 80 17.96 8.59 -0.81
N GLY A 81 19.04 9.05 -1.44
CA GLY A 81 19.43 8.63 -2.78
C GLY A 81 18.60 9.22 -3.92
N CYS A 82 17.61 10.07 -3.64
CA CYS A 82 16.77 10.69 -4.68
C CYS A 82 17.53 11.79 -5.44
N LEU A 83 17.22 11.95 -6.72
CA LEU A 83 17.66 13.10 -7.51
C LEU A 83 16.62 14.22 -7.46
N GLY A 84 17.00 15.37 -6.91
CA GLY A 84 16.26 16.62 -7.03
C GLY A 84 16.66 17.38 -8.29
N ILE A 85 15.68 17.86 -9.04
CA ILE A 85 15.90 18.76 -10.18
C ILE A 85 15.10 20.03 -9.94
N ALA A 86 15.76 21.17 -9.93
CA ALA A 86 15.14 22.48 -9.73
C ALA A 86 15.42 23.42 -10.90
N LEU A 87 14.40 24.16 -11.32
CA LEU A 87 14.56 25.30 -12.22
C LEU A 87 14.92 26.53 -11.37
N ARG A 88 15.99 27.23 -11.74
CA ARG A 88 16.50 28.40 -11.00
C ARG A 88 16.77 29.56 -11.94
N CYS A 89 16.36 30.75 -11.49
CA CYS A 89 16.87 32.04 -11.95
C CYS A 89 17.33 32.86 -10.73
N ASP A 90 17.63 34.14 -10.91
CA ASP A 90 18.13 34.99 -9.82
C ASP A 90 17.06 35.27 -8.75
N ALA A 91 15.78 35.34 -9.13
CA ALA A 91 14.67 35.61 -8.21
C ALA A 91 13.91 34.36 -7.74
N MET A 92 14.10 33.20 -8.37
CA MET A 92 13.24 32.03 -8.19
C MET A 92 14.03 30.72 -8.16
N ARG A 93 13.57 29.80 -7.31
CA ARG A 93 13.96 28.39 -7.33
C ARG A 93 12.70 27.54 -7.19
N THR A 94 12.47 26.65 -8.15
CA THR A 94 11.31 25.74 -8.15
C THR A 94 11.76 24.31 -8.30
N ASP A 95 11.45 23.49 -7.29
CA ASP A 95 11.71 22.06 -7.28
C ASP A 95 10.70 21.34 -8.18
N LEU A 96 11.17 20.85 -9.32
CA LEU A 96 10.33 20.25 -10.36
C LEU A 96 9.75 18.90 -9.88
N CYS A 97 10.46 18.18 -9.03
CA CYS A 97 10.01 16.90 -8.49
C CYS A 97 8.83 17.04 -7.51
N LYS A 98 8.57 18.24 -6.98
CA LYS A 98 7.44 18.51 -6.07
C LYS A 98 6.15 18.93 -6.77
N LEU A 99 6.22 19.23 -8.06
CA LEU A 99 5.06 19.70 -8.83
C LEU A 99 4.26 18.51 -9.35
N ASN A 100 2.93 18.66 -9.39
CA ASN A 100 2.08 17.70 -10.09
C ASN A 100 2.22 17.88 -11.62
N GLN A 101 1.68 16.93 -12.39
CA GLN A 101 1.82 16.94 -13.85
C GLN A 101 1.25 18.22 -14.52
N GLN A 102 0.14 18.76 -14.00
CA GLN A 102 -0.49 19.96 -14.57
C GLN A 102 0.37 21.21 -14.32
N ASP A 103 0.90 21.35 -13.11
CA ASP A 103 1.75 22.48 -12.73
C ASP A 103 3.09 22.43 -13.47
N LEU A 104 3.67 21.23 -13.64
CA LEU A 104 4.87 21.05 -14.48
C LEU A 104 4.63 21.46 -15.93
N MET A 105 3.51 21.03 -16.51
CA MET A 105 3.17 21.39 -17.89
C MET A 105 3.02 22.90 -18.06
N LYS A 106 2.31 23.58 -17.14
CA LYS A 106 2.16 25.04 -17.16
C LYS A 106 3.50 25.76 -17.01
N LEU A 107 4.38 25.26 -16.14
CA LEU A 107 5.70 25.83 -15.91
C LEU A 107 6.62 25.67 -17.14
N LEU A 108 6.56 24.53 -17.83
CA LEU A 108 7.45 24.19 -18.95
C LEU A 108 6.96 24.69 -20.31
N GLN A 109 5.65 24.90 -20.48
CA GLN A 109 5.04 25.36 -21.73
C GLN A 109 5.68 26.62 -22.33
N PRO A 110 6.08 27.65 -21.54
CA PRO A 110 6.72 28.83 -22.08
C PRO A 110 8.11 28.56 -22.69
N PHE A 111 8.76 27.43 -22.36
CA PHE A 111 10.10 27.09 -22.84
C PHE A 111 10.08 26.13 -24.03
N PHE A 112 9.14 25.17 -24.04
CA PHE A 112 9.11 24.07 -25.01
C PHE A 112 7.83 23.99 -25.83
N GLY A 113 6.83 24.84 -25.56
CA GLY A 113 5.50 24.71 -26.14
C GLY A 113 4.65 23.62 -25.46
N SER A 114 3.37 23.56 -25.83
CA SER A 114 2.37 22.73 -25.12
C SER A 114 2.61 21.22 -25.24
N VAL A 115 2.97 20.75 -26.43
CA VAL A 115 3.15 19.31 -26.71
C VAL A 115 4.35 18.76 -25.94
N ASP A 116 5.51 19.39 -26.06
CA ASP A 116 6.74 18.92 -25.41
C ASP A 116 6.70 19.11 -23.89
N ALA A 117 6.09 20.19 -23.40
CA ALA A 117 5.87 20.37 -21.96
C ALA A 117 5.04 19.25 -21.35
N LYS A 118 4.01 18.75 -22.06
CA LYS A 118 3.23 17.59 -21.62
C LYS A 118 4.08 16.32 -21.57
N GLN A 119 4.94 16.08 -22.57
CA GLN A 119 5.84 14.92 -22.60
C GLN A 119 6.84 14.97 -21.45
N HIS A 120 7.46 16.13 -21.20
CA HIS A 120 8.39 16.31 -20.09
C HIS A 120 7.71 16.15 -18.73
N ALA A 121 6.49 16.65 -18.56
CA ALA A 121 5.72 16.43 -17.33
C ALA A 121 5.45 14.93 -17.06
N VAL A 122 5.18 14.14 -18.11
CA VAL A 122 5.07 12.67 -17.99
C VAL A 122 6.41 12.03 -17.64
N ALA A 123 7.51 12.47 -18.25
CA ALA A 123 8.85 11.96 -17.93
C ALA A 123 9.23 12.26 -16.47
N PHE A 124 8.88 13.42 -15.93
CA PHE A 124 9.05 13.75 -14.51
C PHE A 124 8.24 12.85 -13.58
N GLN A 125 7.03 12.44 -13.97
CA GLN A 125 6.26 11.45 -13.20
C GLN A 125 6.99 10.10 -13.11
N LYS A 126 7.67 9.67 -14.18
CA LYS A 126 8.52 8.47 -14.15
C LYS A 126 9.72 8.65 -13.20
N LEU A 127 10.37 9.82 -13.22
CA LEU A 127 11.45 10.14 -12.27
C LEU A 127 10.96 10.15 -10.82
N ASN A 128 9.79 10.72 -10.54
CA ASN A 128 9.24 10.75 -9.19
C ASN A 128 8.93 9.35 -8.68
N ARG A 129 8.35 8.47 -9.50
CA ARG A 129 8.15 7.05 -9.11
C ARG A 129 9.46 6.33 -8.82
N LEU A 130 10.49 6.55 -9.64
CA LEU A 130 11.82 6.01 -9.37
C LEU A 130 12.38 6.55 -8.04
N ASN A 131 12.28 7.86 -7.81
CA ASN A 131 12.72 8.49 -6.57
C ASN A 131 11.97 7.93 -5.35
N ASP A 132 10.65 7.73 -5.44
CA ASP A 132 9.84 7.15 -4.36
C ASP A 132 10.28 5.72 -4.06
N ARG A 133 10.54 4.92 -5.10
CA ARG A 133 11.04 3.54 -4.97
C ARG A 133 12.44 3.48 -4.34
N ILE A 134 13.35 4.37 -4.75
CA ILE A 134 14.70 4.50 -4.14
C ILE A 134 14.58 4.94 -2.69
N ALA A 135 13.73 5.93 -2.38
CA ALA A 135 13.50 6.38 -1.00
C ALA A 135 12.92 5.26 -0.13
N GLY A 136 12.10 4.39 -0.72
CA GLY A 136 11.57 3.19 -0.09
C GLY A 136 12.67 2.29 0.48
N LEU A 137 13.85 2.19 -0.16
CA LEU A 137 14.96 1.34 0.31
C LEU A 137 15.49 1.73 1.69
N LYS A 138 15.17 2.93 2.19
CA LYS A 138 15.59 3.38 3.51
C LYS A 138 15.28 2.38 4.63
N PHE A 139 14.17 1.64 4.55
CA PHE A 139 13.81 0.73 5.65
C PHE A 139 14.83 -0.38 5.87
N LEU A 140 15.65 -0.70 4.85
CA LEU A 140 16.72 -1.69 4.93
C LEU A 140 17.88 -1.22 5.83
N GLY A 141 17.96 0.07 6.17
CA GLY A 141 19.01 0.63 7.00
C GLY A 141 20.37 0.80 6.30
N ALA A 142 20.47 0.50 5.00
CA ALA A 142 21.68 0.77 4.22
C ALA A 142 21.90 2.27 4.04
N GLU A 143 23.14 2.72 4.23
CA GLU A 143 23.53 4.08 3.91
C GLU A 143 23.91 4.22 2.42
N PHE A 144 23.30 5.21 1.75
CA PHE A 144 23.63 5.74 0.45
C PHE A 144 25.04 6.31 0.55
N PRO A 145 25.93 5.94 -0.38
CA PRO A 145 27.31 6.36 -0.32
C PRO A 145 27.42 7.89 -0.31
N GLN A 146 28.20 8.42 0.62
CA GLN A 146 28.52 9.84 0.62
C GLN A 146 29.25 10.17 -0.68
N SER A 147 28.79 11.21 -1.39
CA SER A 147 29.46 11.65 -2.62
C SER A 147 30.78 12.34 -2.25
N LEU A 148 31.86 11.57 -2.14
CA LEU A 148 33.20 12.08 -1.80
C LEU A 148 33.86 12.81 -3.00
N GLY A 149 33.28 12.74 -4.19
CA GLY A 149 33.90 13.25 -5.42
C GLY A 149 33.61 14.73 -5.75
N ARG A 150 34.65 15.43 -6.22
CA ARG A 150 34.52 16.65 -7.05
C ARG A 150 34.03 16.22 -8.44
N GLY A 151 33.04 16.89 -9.01
CA GLY A 151 32.55 16.56 -10.36
C GLY A 151 31.07 16.90 -10.59
N ALA A 152 30.58 16.56 -11.79
CA ALA A 152 29.17 16.76 -12.15
C ALA A 152 28.24 15.91 -11.28
N VAL A 153 27.04 16.42 -10.99
CA VAL A 153 26.10 15.78 -10.05
C VAL A 153 25.57 14.44 -10.57
N LEU A 154 25.19 14.36 -11.85
CA LEU A 154 24.55 13.17 -12.42
C LEU A 154 25.47 11.94 -12.46
N PRO A 155 26.75 12.00 -12.92
CA PRO A 155 27.65 10.86 -12.86
C PRO A 155 27.83 10.32 -11.44
N ARG A 156 28.00 11.21 -10.45
CA ARG A 156 28.11 10.82 -9.03
C ARG A 156 26.84 10.18 -8.49
N TRP A 157 25.67 10.64 -8.97
CA TRP A 157 24.40 10.04 -8.59
C TRP A 157 24.28 8.62 -9.12
N PHE A 158 24.64 8.36 -10.39
CA PHE A 158 24.65 7.01 -10.96
C PHE A 158 25.62 6.08 -10.25
N GLU A 159 26.86 6.51 -10.00
CA GLU A 159 27.85 5.73 -9.23
C GLU A 159 27.33 5.42 -7.82
N GLY A 160 26.70 6.41 -7.19
CA GLY A 160 26.08 6.26 -5.88
C GLY A 160 24.93 5.25 -5.89
N LEU A 161 24.09 5.26 -6.93
CA LEU A 161 23.01 4.29 -7.11
C LEU A 161 23.54 2.88 -7.34
N SER A 162 24.55 2.70 -8.18
CA SER A 162 25.18 1.39 -8.42
C SER A 162 25.70 0.79 -7.12
N THR A 163 26.48 1.58 -6.36
CA THR A 163 27.01 1.17 -5.05
C THR A 163 25.89 0.90 -4.03
N TYR A 164 24.87 1.76 -3.99
CA TYR A 164 23.75 1.61 -3.06
C TYR A 164 22.91 0.37 -3.36
N GLY A 165 22.64 0.10 -4.65
CA GLY A 165 21.96 -1.09 -5.11
C GLY A 165 22.65 -2.37 -4.62
N LEU A 166 23.97 -2.46 -4.81
CA LEU A 166 24.79 -3.59 -4.34
C LEU A 166 24.75 -3.76 -2.82
N ARG A 167 24.75 -2.66 -2.04
CA ARG A 167 24.62 -2.71 -0.57
C ARG A 167 23.26 -3.22 -0.12
N CYS A 168 22.20 -2.89 -0.86
CA CYS A 168 20.83 -3.29 -0.55
C CYS A 168 20.52 -4.75 -0.92
N LEU A 169 21.31 -5.39 -1.79
CA LEU A 169 21.07 -6.78 -2.25
C LEU A 169 20.93 -7.78 -1.09
N PRO A 170 21.92 -7.97 -0.19
CA PRO A 170 21.77 -8.95 0.89
C PRO A 170 20.63 -8.59 1.85
N LEU A 171 20.42 -7.29 2.11
CA LEU A 171 19.38 -6.81 3.02
C LEU A 171 17.97 -7.06 2.50
N ILE A 172 17.77 -6.96 1.18
CA ILE A 172 16.47 -7.27 0.59
C ILE A 172 16.24 -8.78 0.58
N GLU A 173 17.28 -9.60 0.44
CA GLU A 173 17.17 -11.05 0.56
C GLU A 173 16.73 -11.45 1.97
N ASP A 174 17.36 -10.85 3.00
CA ASP A 174 17.00 -11.04 4.40
C ASP A 174 15.56 -10.59 4.68
N ALA A 175 15.14 -9.43 4.15
CA ALA A 175 13.77 -8.93 4.30
C ALA A 175 12.73 -9.86 3.65
N PHE A 176 13.04 -10.47 2.50
CA PHE A 176 12.16 -11.49 1.91
C PHE A 176 12.12 -12.77 2.74
N ALA A 177 13.26 -13.22 3.29
CA ALA A 177 13.30 -14.39 4.15
C ALA A 177 12.47 -14.17 5.44
N GLU A 178 12.58 -12.99 6.04
CA GLU A 178 11.74 -12.58 7.18
C GLU A 178 10.26 -12.53 6.78
N PHE A 179 9.92 -11.99 5.60
CA PHE A 179 8.54 -11.95 5.12
C PHE A 179 7.95 -13.34 4.87
N GLU A 180 8.72 -14.28 4.31
CA GLU A 180 8.31 -15.67 4.14
C GLU A 180 8.10 -16.35 5.50
N MET A 181 9.05 -16.22 6.43
CA MET A 181 8.92 -16.76 7.79
C MET A 181 7.69 -16.20 8.53
N LEU A 182 7.45 -14.88 8.47
CA LEU A 182 6.28 -14.26 9.06
C LEU A 182 4.98 -14.70 8.37
N SER A 183 5.03 -15.01 7.07
CA SER A 183 3.87 -15.51 6.33
C SER A 183 3.47 -16.92 6.80
N ASP A 184 4.45 -17.79 7.04
CA ASP A 184 4.21 -19.13 7.59
C ASP A 184 3.67 -19.04 9.02
N ALA A 185 4.28 -18.20 9.87
CA ALA A 185 3.79 -17.98 11.24
C ALA A 185 2.37 -17.39 11.25
N LEU A 186 2.05 -16.50 10.31
CA LEU A 186 0.73 -15.90 10.20
C LEU A 186 -0.32 -16.93 9.78
N ASP A 187 0.02 -17.85 8.87
CA ASP A 187 -0.84 -18.96 8.50
C ASP A 187 -1.18 -19.82 9.72
N GLU A 188 -0.17 -20.24 10.48
CA GLU A 188 -0.35 -21.03 11.69
C GLU A 188 -1.27 -20.32 12.70
N ALA A 189 -0.99 -19.04 12.98
CA ALA A 189 -1.80 -18.23 13.89
C ALA A 189 -3.23 -18.05 13.39
N MET A 190 -3.42 -17.90 12.07
CA MET A 190 -4.76 -17.82 11.46
C MET A 190 -5.51 -19.16 11.52
N PHE A 191 -4.83 -20.29 11.34
CA PHE A 191 -5.43 -21.61 11.49
C PHE A 191 -5.82 -21.88 12.94
N GLU A 192 -4.96 -21.59 13.91
CA GLU A 192 -5.24 -21.71 15.34
C GLU A 192 -6.43 -20.82 15.74
N PHE A 193 -6.44 -19.56 15.31
CA PHE A 193 -7.55 -18.64 15.53
C PHE A 193 -8.86 -19.20 14.95
N ASN A 194 -8.84 -19.65 13.69
CA ASN A 194 -10.04 -20.19 13.04
C ASN A 194 -10.52 -21.50 13.66
N SER A 195 -9.61 -22.33 14.17
CA SER A 195 -9.90 -23.56 14.91
C SER A 195 -10.59 -23.26 16.25
N THR A 196 -10.06 -22.29 17.01
CA THR A 196 -10.68 -21.77 18.25
C THR A 196 -12.12 -21.33 18.01
N MET A 197 -12.39 -20.74 16.84
CA MET A 197 -13.73 -20.28 16.46
C MET A 197 -14.65 -21.39 15.91
N GLY A 198 -14.21 -22.65 15.93
CA GLY A 198 -15.01 -23.86 15.69
C GLY A 198 -15.58 -24.01 14.28
N ALA A 199 -16.75 -24.66 14.17
CA ALA A 199 -17.43 -24.84 12.89
C ALA A 199 -17.99 -23.52 12.31
N VAL A 200 -18.00 -23.39 10.99
CA VAL A 200 -18.49 -22.16 10.33
C VAL A 200 -20.01 -22.11 10.32
N ARG A 201 -20.58 -21.10 10.99
CA ARG A 201 -22.02 -20.87 11.16
C ARG A 201 -22.33 -19.38 10.96
N TYR A 202 -23.61 -19.03 10.93
CA TYR A 202 -24.04 -17.63 10.94
C TYR A 202 -23.44 -16.93 12.18
N ARG A 203 -22.84 -15.75 11.97
CA ARG A 203 -22.07 -14.97 12.95
C ARG A 203 -20.76 -15.58 13.46
N SER A 204 -20.27 -16.67 12.87
CA SER A 204 -18.88 -17.09 13.12
C SER A 204 -17.91 -16.01 12.66
N ILE A 205 -16.85 -15.78 13.43
CA ILE A 205 -15.75 -14.87 13.08
C ILE A 205 -14.61 -15.69 12.47
N ARG A 206 -14.04 -15.22 11.38
CA ARG A 206 -12.91 -15.86 10.69
C ARG A 206 -11.85 -14.84 10.37
N CYS A 207 -10.59 -15.25 10.40
CA CYS A 207 -9.51 -14.51 9.79
C CYS A 207 -9.19 -15.17 8.44
N THR A 208 -9.22 -14.39 7.35
CA THR A 208 -8.78 -14.88 6.04
C THR A 208 -8.02 -13.77 5.32
N TYR A 209 -7.11 -14.17 4.45
CA TYR A 209 -6.54 -13.27 3.47
C TYR A 209 -7.58 -12.75 2.47
N THR A 210 -7.19 -11.67 1.80
CA THR A 210 -7.68 -11.28 0.50
C THR A 210 -6.74 -11.88 -0.56
N LEU A 211 -7.31 -12.58 -1.53
CA LEU A 211 -6.56 -13.13 -2.66
C LEU A 211 -6.86 -12.25 -3.87
N ASP A 212 -5.81 -11.62 -4.39
CA ASP A 212 -5.85 -10.82 -5.61
C ASP A 212 -4.81 -11.41 -6.58
N ASP A 213 -5.21 -11.63 -7.82
CA ASP A 213 -4.38 -12.24 -8.86
C ASP A 213 -3.22 -11.31 -9.28
N TYR A 214 -3.37 -10.01 -9.08
CA TYR A 214 -2.37 -8.99 -9.43
C TYR A 214 -1.44 -8.62 -8.27
N ASP A 215 -1.67 -9.17 -7.08
CA ASP A 215 -0.82 -8.89 -5.92
C ASP A 215 0.51 -9.65 -6.02
N LEU A 216 1.57 -8.89 -6.29
CA LEU A 216 2.96 -9.37 -6.43
C LEU A 216 3.55 -9.93 -5.12
N LEU A 217 2.98 -9.56 -3.97
CA LEU A 217 3.33 -10.06 -2.63
C LEU A 217 2.14 -10.79 -1.99
N GLY A 218 1.26 -11.35 -2.82
CA GLY A 218 0.05 -12.03 -2.36
C GLY A 218 0.38 -13.29 -1.54
N PRO A 219 -0.48 -13.68 -0.58
CA PRO A 219 -1.77 -13.07 -0.22
C PRO A 219 -1.67 -11.74 0.55
N SER A 220 -2.75 -10.93 0.58
CA SER A 220 -2.77 -9.64 1.30
C SER A 220 -3.90 -9.50 2.32
N ASN A 221 -3.79 -8.48 3.17
CA ASN A 221 -4.86 -8.00 4.05
C ASN A 221 -5.53 -9.14 4.86
N PRO A 222 -4.77 -9.82 5.74
CA PRO A 222 -5.34 -10.75 6.72
C PRO A 222 -6.33 -9.98 7.58
N ALA A 223 -7.62 -10.34 7.50
CA ALA A 223 -8.66 -9.55 8.11
C ALA A 223 -9.69 -10.42 8.83
N LEU A 224 -10.06 -9.94 10.03
CA LEU A 224 -11.15 -10.49 10.82
C LEU A 224 -12.49 -10.12 10.17
N LYS A 225 -13.29 -11.15 9.89
CA LYS A 225 -14.55 -11.06 9.16
C LYS A 225 -15.61 -11.87 9.88
N VAL A 226 -16.86 -11.42 9.84
CA VAL A 226 -18.02 -12.10 10.42
C VAL A 226 -18.91 -12.65 9.32
N VAL A 227 -19.29 -13.92 9.43
CA VAL A 227 -20.26 -14.55 8.52
C VAL A 227 -21.63 -13.91 8.70
N THR A 228 -22.12 -13.21 7.68
CA THR A 228 -23.41 -12.51 7.70
C THR A 228 -24.52 -13.23 6.95
N SER A 229 -24.18 -14.16 6.06
CA SER A 229 -25.16 -15.08 5.49
C SER A 229 -24.51 -16.38 5.02
N ILE A 230 -25.29 -17.45 4.99
CA ILE A 230 -24.90 -18.73 4.40
C ILE A 230 -26.03 -19.15 3.47
N ASN A 231 -25.75 -19.24 2.18
CA ASN A 231 -26.69 -19.81 1.22
C ASN A 231 -26.81 -21.32 1.50
N ARG A 232 -28.01 -21.81 1.79
CA ARG A 232 -28.23 -23.22 2.16
C ARG A 232 -27.99 -24.18 0.99
N ALA A 233 -28.34 -23.77 -0.22
CA ALA A 233 -28.21 -24.57 -1.43
C ALA A 233 -26.76 -24.65 -1.92
N THR A 234 -26.09 -23.50 -2.04
CA THR A 234 -24.71 -23.45 -2.58
C THR A 234 -23.63 -23.50 -1.51
N LYS A 235 -24.00 -23.49 -0.23
CA LYS A 235 -23.09 -23.32 0.93
C LYS A 235 -22.23 -22.06 0.89
N HIS A 236 -22.46 -21.15 -0.07
CA HIS A 236 -21.72 -19.91 -0.19
C HIS A 236 -21.95 -19.02 1.02
N ARG A 237 -20.86 -18.50 1.58
CA ARG A 237 -20.86 -17.62 2.75
C ARG A 237 -20.65 -16.18 2.33
N ARG A 238 -21.41 -15.26 2.91
CA ARG A 238 -21.13 -13.83 2.84
C ARG A 238 -20.46 -13.40 4.13
N TYR A 239 -19.45 -12.56 3.99
CA TYR A 239 -18.69 -12.02 5.09
C TYR A 239 -18.80 -10.50 5.12
N ASN A 240 -18.82 -9.92 6.31
CA ASN A 240 -18.51 -8.51 6.51
C ASN A 240 -17.17 -8.41 7.23
N VAL A 241 -16.30 -7.50 6.78
CA VAL A 241 -15.10 -7.13 7.56
C VAL A 241 -15.52 -6.58 8.92
N MET A 242 -14.70 -6.77 9.95
CA MET A 242 -15.02 -6.42 11.33
C MET A 242 -15.52 -4.97 11.49
N THR A 243 -14.87 -4.03 10.82
CA THR A 243 -15.23 -2.60 10.83
C THR A 243 -16.66 -2.37 10.31
N ASP A 244 -17.02 -3.00 9.21
CA ASP A 244 -18.36 -2.89 8.62
C ASP A 244 -19.42 -3.64 9.42
N PHE A 245 -19.05 -4.77 10.02
CA PHE A 245 -19.93 -5.47 10.95
C PHE A 245 -20.26 -4.60 12.17
N LYS A 246 -19.26 -3.93 12.77
CA LYS A 246 -19.46 -2.98 13.87
C LYS A 246 -20.30 -1.78 13.47
N LYS A 247 -20.05 -1.17 12.30
CA LYS A 247 -20.91 -0.10 11.76
C LYS A 247 -22.36 -0.57 11.64
N SER A 248 -22.58 -1.79 11.15
CA SER A 248 -23.92 -2.38 11.05
C SER A 248 -24.57 -2.61 12.43
N LEU A 249 -23.81 -3.10 13.41
CA LEU A 249 -24.30 -3.26 14.80
C LEU A 249 -24.68 -1.91 15.42
N LYS A 250 -23.82 -0.89 15.26
CA LYS A 250 -24.07 0.46 15.76
C LYS A 250 -25.33 1.06 15.13
N ARG A 251 -25.48 0.95 13.80
CA ARG A 251 -26.69 1.38 13.08
C ARG A 251 -27.95 0.69 13.60
N LYS A 252 -27.90 -0.63 13.81
CA LYS A 252 -29.03 -1.40 14.36
C LYS A 252 -29.41 -0.97 15.77
N ARG A 253 -28.41 -0.74 16.63
CA ARG A 253 -28.63 -0.27 18.01
C ARG A 253 -29.28 1.12 18.02
N ILE A 254 -28.80 2.05 17.20
CA ILE A 254 -29.39 3.39 17.08
C ILE A 254 -30.82 3.31 16.55
N ALA A 255 -31.08 2.49 15.53
CA ALA A 255 -32.43 2.31 15.01
C ALA A 255 -33.39 1.73 16.07
N GLN A 256 -32.94 0.78 16.89
CA GLN A 256 -33.75 0.24 18.00
C GLN A 256 -34.02 1.28 19.08
N GLU A 257 -33.03 2.09 19.44
CA GLU A 257 -33.19 3.17 20.42
C GLU A 257 -34.16 4.24 19.90
N LEU A 258 -34.01 4.68 18.65
CA LEU A 258 -34.92 5.63 18.02
C LEU A 258 -36.33 5.07 17.92
N LYS A 259 -36.50 3.79 17.57
CA LYS A 259 -37.82 3.15 17.56
C LYS A 259 -38.51 3.25 18.92
N ARG A 260 -37.76 3.04 20.01
CA ARG A 260 -38.28 3.16 21.38
C ARG A 260 -38.63 4.60 21.74
N GLN A 261 -37.81 5.57 21.32
CA GLN A 261 -38.02 7.00 21.61
C GLN A 261 -39.16 7.62 20.80
N LEU A 262 -39.30 7.24 19.54
CA LEU A 262 -40.29 7.80 18.60
C LEU A 262 -41.64 7.08 18.67
N GLY A 263 -41.70 5.86 19.23
CA GLY A 263 -42.92 5.03 19.22
C GLY A 263 -43.32 4.50 17.83
N ARG A 264 -42.53 4.78 16.79
CA ARG A 264 -42.69 4.31 15.41
C ARG A 264 -41.39 3.74 14.86
N ASP A 265 -41.44 3.04 13.73
CA ASP A 265 -40.23 2.67 13.02
C ASP A 265 -39.49 3.93 12.53
N PRO A 266 -38.18 4.07 12.80
CA PRO A 266 -37.41 5.24 12.39
C PRO A 266 -37.19 5.24 10.87
N GLU A 267 -37.24 6.42 10.27
CA GLU A 267 -36.92 6.56 8.86
C GLU A 267 -35.40 6.43 8.63
N PRO A 268 -34.95 6.09 7.42
CA PRO A 268 -33.52 6.04 7.10
C PRO A 268 -32.79 7.37 7.39
N SER A 269 -33.48 8.50 7.20
CA SER A 269 -33.03 9.87 7.52
C SER A 269 -32.79 10.05 9.02
N ASP A 270 -33.73 9.60 9.87
CA ASP A 270 -33.64 9.66 11.33
C ASP A 270 -32.36 8.97 11.84
N VAL A 271 -32.10 7.76 11.32
CA VAL A 271 -30.91 6.97 11.71
C VAL A 271 -29.62 7.61 11.20
N SER A 272 -29.63 8.18 10.00
CA SER A 272 -28.47 8.86 9.42
C SER A 272 -28.11 10.13 10.20
N ASN A 273 -29.10 10.94 10.56
CA ASN A 273 -28.92 12.15 11.34
C ASN A 273 -28.36 11.84 12.74
N ALA A 274 -28.90 10.82 13.41
CA ALA A 274 -28.39 10.36 14.70
C ALA A 274 -26.94 9.82 14.60
N LEU A 275 -26.60 9.12 13.52
CA LEU A 275 -25.23 8.65 13.27
C LEU A 275 -24.25 9.81 13.05
N ASN A 276 -24.66 10.85 12.32
CA ASN A 276 -23.84 12.03 12.04
C ASN A 276 -23.66 12.93 13.26
N ALA A 277 -24.66 12.99 14.15
CA ALA A 277 -24.56 13.70 15.42
C ALA A 277 -23.54 13.05 16.38
N LEU A 278 -23.27 11.75 16.21
CA LEU A 278 -22.19 11.09 16.95
C LEU A 278 -20.83 11.46 16.34
N ARG A 279 -19.87 11.80 17.21
CA ARG A 279 -18.49 12.10 16.78
C ARG A 279 -17.96 10.96 15.89
N PRO A 280 -17.47 11.25 14.67
CA PRO A 280 -16.99 10.23 13.75
C PRO A 280 -15.70 9.62 14.32
N ARG A 281 -15.83 8.47 14.97
CA ARG A 281 -14.71 7.60 15.33
C ARG A 281 -14.67 6.45 14.34
N LYS A 282 -13.49 6.17 13.79
CA LYS A 282 -13.27 4.97 12.98
C LYS A 282 -13.45 3.74 13.87
N GLU A 283 -14.21 2.77 13.39
CA GLU A 283 -14.34 1.48 14.07
C GLU A 283 -13.01 0.73 13.98
N SER A 284 -12.59 0.07 15.06
CA SER A 284 -11.38 -0.76 15.05
C SER A 284 -11.60 -2.05 14.27
N GLU A 285 -10.52 -2.64 13.77
CA GLU A 285 -10.53 -3.92 13.04
C GLU A 285 -10.57 -5.15 13.97
N TRP A 286 -10.36 -4.93 15.28
CA TRP A 286 -10.29 -5.98 16.30
C TRP A 286 -11.65 -6.42 16.81
N ILE A 287 -11.76 -7.65 17.29
CA ILE A 287 -12.95 -8.14 18.01
C ILE A 287 -13.10 -7.35 19.31
N THR A 288 -14.34 -6.99 19.63
CA THR A 288 -14.71 -6.33 20.89
C THR A 288 -15.72 -7.17 21.66
N LYS A 289 -15.93 -6.86 22.95
CA LYS A 289 -16.97 -7.53 23.76
C LYS A 289 -18.36 -7.43 23.14
N GLU A 290 -18.67 -6.29 22.50
CA GLU A 290 -19.93 -6.09 21.78
C GLU A 290 -20.08 -7.06 20.60
N VAL A 291 -19.01 -7.27 19.83
CA VAL A 291 -18.98 -8.23 18.72
C VAL A 291 -19.15 -9.65 19.25
N ILE A 292 -18.43 -10.04 20.31
CA ILE A 292 -18.54 -11.37 20.94
C ILE A 292 -19.98 -11.64 21.38
N LYS A 293 -20.62 -10.66 22.04
CA LYS A 293 -22.04 -10.76 22.44
C LYS A 293 -22.95 -10.90 21.22
N ALA A 294 -22.75 -10.07 20.20
CA ALA A 294 -23.54 -10.15 18.97
C ALA A 294 -23.34 -11.49 18.24
N CYS A 295 -22.16 -12.08 18.31
CA CYS A 295 -21.84 -13.35 17.67
C CYS A 295 -22.12 -14.59 18.54
N TYR A 296 -22.71 -14.42 19.73
CA TYR A 296 -23.08 -15.48 20.65
C TYR A 296 -21.89 -16.29 21.23
N PHE A 297 -20.72 -15.65 21.34
CA PHE A 297 -19.50 -16.27 21.86
C PHE A 297 -19.24 -15.99 23.35
N GLY A 298 -20.28 -15.72 24.14
CA GLY A 298 -20.13 -15.24 25.53
C GLY A 298 -19.31 -16.15 26.45
N ARG A 299 -19.37 -17.49 26.24
CA ARG A 299 -18.63 -18.47 27.06
C ARG A 299 -17.14 -18.56 26.72
N SER A 300 -16.75 -18.25 25.49
CA SER A 300 -15.37 -18.34 24.99
C SER A 300 -14.67 -16.99 24.92
N ILE A 301 -15.14 -15.99 25.67
CA ILE A 301 -14.62 -14.61 25.57
C ILE A 301 -13.11 -14.52 25.84
N LYS A 302 -12.60 -15.27 26.82
CA LYS A 302 -11.17 -15.28 27.19
C LYS A 302 -10.34 -15.95 26.09
N GLU A 303 -10.78 -17.11 25.62
CA GLU A 303 -10.12 -17.87 24.54
C GLU A 303 -10.02 -17.04 23.25
N ILE A 304 -11.10 -16.34 22.89
CA ILE A 304 -11.15 -15.51 21.68
C ILE A 304 -10.20 -14.31 21.77
N PHE A 305 -10.14 -13.65 22.93
CA PHE A 305 -9.20 -12.54 23.11
C PHE A 305 -7.75 -13.04 23.09
N SER A 306 -7.45 -14.17 23.75
CA SER A 306 -6.12 -14.78 23.70
C SER A 306 -5.72 -15.17 22.27
N ALA A 307 -6.61 -15.81 21.52
CA ALA A 307 -6.36 -16.17 20.12
C ALA A 307 -6.18 -14.94 19.22
N GLN A 308 -6.92 -13.86 19.49
CA GLN A 308 -6.72 -12.59 18.79
C GLN A 308 -5.36 -11.97 19.13
N GLU A 309 -4.95 -11.97 20.39
CA GLU A 309 -3.66 -11.41 20.80
C GLU A 309 -2.49 -12.13 20.10
N ASN A 310 -2.52 -13.47 20.08
CA ASN A 310 -1.53 -14.28 19.36
C ASN A 310 -1.51 -13.95 17.86
N LEU A 311 -2.68 -13.87 17.22
CA LEU A 311 -2.80 -13.50 15.81
C LEU A 311 -2.24 -12.09 15.55
N VAL A 312 -2.58 -11.11 16.38
CA VAL A 312 -2.15 -9.71 16.21
C VAL A 312 -0.65 -9.57 16.37
N ALA A 313 -0.04 -10.33 17.28
CA ALA A 313 1.40 -10.30 17.50
C ALA A 313 2.21 -10.64 16.24
N VAL A 314 1.71 -11.55 15.39
CA VAL A 314 2.33 -11.91 14.11
C VAL A 314 1.85 -11.01 12.96
N MET A 315 0.56 -10.65 12.96
CA MET A 315 -0.04 -9.89 11.87
C MET A 315 0.50 -8.45 11.76
N GLN A 316 0.91 -7.82 12.86
CA GLN A 316 1.51 -6.48 12.86
C GLN A 316 2.88 -6.45 12.15
N PRO A 317 3.90 -7.22 12.58
CA PRO A 317 5.19 -7.24 11.90
C PRO A 317 5.06 -7.71 10.44
N TRP A 318 4.20 -8.69 10.16
CA TRP A 318 3.92 -9.13 8.78
C TRP A 318 3.38 -7.99 7.90
N ASN A 319 2.42 -7.21 8.38
CA ASN A 319 1.89 -6.07 7.63
C ASN A 319 2.94 -4.97 7.44
N GLN A 320 3.81 -4.76 8.44
CA GLN A 320 4.87 -3.77 8.38
C GLN A 320 5.88 -4.12 7.28
N ILE A 321 6.45 -5.33 7.30
CA ILE A 321 7.43 -5.75 6.29
C ILE A 321 6.81 -5.83 4.90
N ARG A 322 5.56 -6.28 4.80
CA ARG A 322 4.85 -6.31 3.51
C ARG A 322 4.67 -4.91 2.94
N THR A 323 4.33 -3.93 3.78
CA THR A 323 4.18 -2.53 3.35
C THR A 323 5.52 -1.95 2.88
N GLN A 324 6.60 -2.27 3.58
CA GLN A 324 7.95 -1.88 3.23
C GLN A 324 8.40 -2.47 1.89
N LEU A 325 8.20 -3.78 1.68
CA LEU A 325 8.46 -4.44 0.40
C LEU A 325 7.57 -3.92 -0.73
N GLN A 326 6.29 -3.65 -0.46
CA GLN A 326 5.35 -3.12 -1.46
C GLN A 326 5.76 -1.72 -1.95
N ALA A 327 6.38 -0.89 -1.10
CA ALA A 327 6.90 0.41 -1.50
C ALA A 327 8.05 0.32 -2.52
N LEU A 328 8.64 -0.86 -2.70
CA LEU A 328 9.71 -1.12 -3.65
C LEU A 328 9.21 -1.70 -4.99
N LEU A 329 7.90 -1.81 -5.19
CA LEU A 329 7.32 -2.36 -6.41
C LEU A 329 7.00 -1.25 -7.44
N PRO A 330 7.00 -1.56 -8.75
CA PRO A 330 6.85 -0.58 -9.83
C PRO A 330 5.44 0.02 -9.99
#